data_AF-A0A6P9AXI2-F1
#
_entry.id   AF-A0A6P9AXI2-F1
#
_cell.length_a   1.000
_cell.length_b   1.000
_cell.length_c   1.000
_cell.angle_alpha   90.00
_cell.angle_beta   90.00
_cell.angle_gamma   90.00
#
_symmetry.space_group_name_H-M   'P 1'
#
loop_
_entity.id
_entity.type
_entity.pdbx_description
1 polymer ?
#
loop_
_entity_poly.entity_id
_entity_poly.type
_entity_poly.pdbx_seq_one_letter_code
_entity_poly.pdbx_strand_id
1 'polypeptide(L)'
;MHKYEITFDLPFVQVLGTDICPAPLSNLHLKVTNIAPVSEGYRVRCEYVAHKEGVLHEEMVFCSESNHSARIKVVVQARVMDRHHGTPMLLEGVKCIGAEVEYDSEQSEWQGFD
;
A
#
# COMPACT_ATOMS: atom_id res chain seq x y z
N MET A 1 -0.86 11.43 8.78
CA MET A 1 -0.59 10.52 7.62
C MET A 1 -1.58 9.35 7.55
N HIS A 2 -2.12 8.98 6.39
CA HIS A 2 -3.08 7.86 6.24
C HIS A 2 -2.40 6.54 5.82
N LYS A 3 -2.92 5.42 6.33
CA LYS A 3 -2.52 4.05 5.97
C LYS A 3 -3.68 3.30 5.32
N TYR A 4 -3.35 2.54 4.29
CA TYR A 4 -4.31 1.78 3.50
C TYR A 4 -3.88 0.32 3.38
N GLU A 5 -4.83 -0.61 3.45
CA GLU A 5 -4.67 -1.95 2.93
C GLU A 5 -5.12 -1.95 1.47
N ILE A 6 -4.29 -2.50 0.58
CA ILE A 6 -4.61 -2.70 -0.82
C ILE A 6 -4.60 -4.19 -1.10
N THR A 7 -5.70 -4.69 -1.67
CA THR A 7 -5.86 -6.07 -2.13
C THR A 7 -6.02 -6.08 -3.64
N PHE A 8 -5.21 -6.87 -4.33
CA PHE A 8 -5.33 -7.05 -5.78
C PHE A 8 -4.95 -8.49 -6.18
N ASP A 9 -5.45 -8.92 -7.33
CA ASP A 9 -5.12 -10.23 -7.88
C ASP A 9 -4.03 -10.06 -8.97
N LEU A 10 -2.90 -10.72 -8.75
CA LEU A 10 -1.82 -10.85 -9.70
C LEU A 10 -2.10 -12.06 -10.60
N PRO A 11 -2.18 -11.88 -11.94
CA PRO A 11 -2.41 -13.01 -12.83
C PRO A 11 -1.25 -14.00 -12.77
N PHE A 12 -1.54 -15.27 -13.04
CA PHE A 12 -0.51 -16.29 -13.16
C PHE A 12 0.50 -15.91 -14.25
N VAL A 13 1.77 -15.80 -13.86
CA VAL A 13 2.88 -15.56 -14.78
C VAL A 13 3.74 -16.82 -14.83
N GLN A 14 3.77 -17.49 -15.98
CA GLN A 14 4.49 -18.76 -16.16
C GLN A 14 5.93 -18.72 -15.64
N VAL A 15 6.62 -17.59 -15.84
CA VAL A 15 8.02 -17.41 -15.41
C VAL A 15 8.20 -17.50 -13.89
N LEU A 16 7.17 -17.15 -13.11
CA LEU A 16 7.22 -17.13 -11.64
C LEU A 16 6.93 -18.51 -11.02
N GLY A 17 6.34 -19.44 -11.76
CA GLY A 17 5.93 -20.73 -11.21
C GLY A 17 4.74 -20.63 -10.25
N THR A 18 4.66 -21.58 -9.30
CA THR A 18 3.52 -21.80 -8.38
C THR A 18 3.63 -21.06 -7.06
N ASP A 19 4.82 -20.59 -6.71
CA ASP A 19 5.11 -19.96 -5.43
C ASP A 19 5.98 -18.73 -5.64
N ILE A 20 5.57 -17.62 -5.01
CA ILE A 20 6.24 -16.33 -5.12
C ILE A 20 6.45 -15.72 -3.74
N CYS A 21 7.54 -14.96 -3.62
CA CYS A 21 7.86 -14.22 -2.42
C CYS A 21 8.18 -12.75 -2.77
N PRO A 22 7.93 -11.80 -1.85
CA PRO A 22 8.38 -10.43 -2.06
C PRO A 22 9.91 -10.40 -2.06
N ALA A 23 10.50 -9.68 -3.00
CA ALA A 23 11.94 -9.41 -2.99
C ALA A 23 12.32 -8.69 -1.69
N PRO A 24 13.55 -8.85 -1.17
CA PRO A 24 14.01 -8.27 0.09
C PRO A 24 14.24 -6.75 0.05
N LEU A 25 13.41 -6.02 -0.69
CA LEU A 25 13.47 -4.56 -0.83
C LEU A 25 12.65 -3.90 0.29
N SER A 26 13.28 -2.98 1.01
CA SER A 26 12.59 -2.14 1.99
C SER A 26 11.91 -0.96 1.30
N ASN A 27 10.72 -1.16 0.74
CA ASN A 27 9.86 -0.02 0.43
C ASN A 27 9.19 0.44 1.74
N LEU A 28 9.53 1.66 2.17
CA LEU A 28 9.04 2.24 3.42
C LEU A 28 7.53 2.55 3.38
N HIS A 29 6.98 2.76 2.18
CA HIS A 29 5.62 3.22 1.96
C HIS A 29 4.71 2.16 1.34
N LEU A 30 5.25 0.99 1.01
CA LEU A 30 4.50 -0.12 0.43
C LEU A 30 5.06 -1.46 0.91
N LYS A 31 4.33 -2.14 1.77
CA LYS A 31 4.76 -3.39 2.41
C LYS A 31 3.81 -4.53 2.08
N VAL A 32 4.32 -5.59 1.46
CA VAL A 32 3.54 -6.83 1.27
C VAL A 32 3.29 -7.48 2.64
N THR A 33 2.02 -7.76 2.95
CA THR A 33 1.60 -8.37 4.22
C THR A 33 1.14 -9.81 4.04
N ASN A 34 0.57 -10.15 2.88
CA ASN A 34 0.15 -11.51 2.58
C ASN A 34 0.11 -11.78 1.07
N ILE A 35 0.44 -13.01 0.70
CA ILE A 35 0.28 -13.57 -0.65
C ILE A 35 -0.47 -14.88 -0.47
N ALA A 36 -1.56 -15.07 -1.21
CA ALA A 36 -2.35 -16.29 -1.18
C ALA A 36 -2.61 -16.78 -2.62
N PRO A 37 -2.43 -18.07 -2.93
CA PRO A 37 -2.77 -18.60 -4.24
C PRO A 37 -4.29 -18.52 -4.47
N VAL A 38 -4.68 -18.23 -5.71
CA VAL A 38 -6.08 -18.26 -6.20
C VAL A 38 -6.14 -19.00 -7.52
N SER A 39 -7.35 -19.24 -8.05
CA SER A 39 -7.54 -20.04 -9.27
C SER A 39 -6.75 -19.54 -10.49
N GLU A 40 -6.56 -18.22 -10.61
CA GLU A 40 -5.90 -17.58 -11.76
C GLU A 40 -4.64 -16.79 -11.38
N GLY A 41 -3.94 -17.20 -10.32
CA GLY A 41 -2.68 -16.56 -9.90
C GLY A 41 -2.61 -16.37 -8.39
N TYR A 42 -2.40 -15.13 -7.94
CA TYR A 42 -2.17 -14.82 -6.53
C TYR A 42 -2.97 -13.61 -6.08
N ARG A 43 -3.61 -13.72 -4.92
CA ARG A 43 -4.15 -12.57 -4.20
C ARG A 43 -3.06 -11.97 -3.33
N VAL A 44 -2.73 -10.71 -3.58
CA VAL A 44 -1.75 -9.94 -2.82
C VAL A 44 -2.47 -8.97 -1.91
N ARG A 45 -2.02 -8.89 -0.65
CA ARG A 45 -2.34 -7.81 0.27
C ARG A 45 -1.08 -7.05 0.64
N CYS A 46 -1.18 -5.73 0.64
CA CYS A 46 -0.11 -4.84 1.08
C CYS A 46 -0.64 -3.66 1.88
N GLU A 47 0.22 -3.14 2.76
CA GLU A 47 0.03 -1.87 3.45
C GLU A 47 0.67 -0.76 2.62
N TYR A 48 -0.07 0.32 2.39
CA TYR A 48 0.36 1.51 1.69
C TYR A 48 0.27 2.74 2.60
N VAL A 49 1.29 3.58 2.55
CA VAL A 49 1.40 4.80 3.36
C VAL A 49 1.30 6.03 2.44
N ALA A 50 0.23 6.79 2.60
CA ALA A 50 0.00 8.04 1.87
C ALA A 50 0.82 9.18 2.50
N HIS A 51 2.10 9.25 2.15
CA HIS A 51 3.10 10.08 2.83
C HIS A 51 3.24 11.50 2.27
N LYS A 52 2.75 11.76 1.05
CA LYS A 52 2.86 13.06 0.40
C LYS A 52 1.71 13.27 -0.58
N GLU A 53 1.20 14.50 -0.67
CA GLU A 53 0.20 14.88 -1.67
C GLU A 53 0.74 14.73 -3.10
N GLY A 54 -0.12 14.31 -4.02
CA GLY A 54 0.16 14.21 -5.45
C GLY A 54 -0.09 12.81 -6.01
N VAL A 55 0.47 12.54 -7.19
CA VAL A 55 0.46 11.20 -7.78
C VAL A 55 1.75 10.50 -7.40
N LEU A 56 1.66 9.47 -6.57
CA LEU A 56 2.78 8.68 -6.08
C LEU A 56 2.83 7.32 -6.78
N HIS A 57 4.05 6.82 -6.97
CA HIS A 57 4.34 5.52 -7.58
C HIS A 57 5.21 4.72 -6.63
N GLU A 58 4.60 3.72 -5.99
CA GLU A 58 5.32 2.82 -5.11
C GLU A 58 5.50 1.47 -5.79
N GLU A 59 6.73 0.94 -5.74
CA GLU A 59 7.08 -0.31 -6.38
C GLU A 59 7.24 -1.43 -5.36
N MET A 60 6.83 -2.63 -5.75
CA MET A 60 7.20 -3.89 -5.11
C MET A 60 7.65 -4.89 -6.19
N VAL A 61 8.54 -5.80 -5.82
CA VAL A 61 9.03 -6.84 -6.72
C VAL A 61 8.69 -8.19 -6.11
N PHE A 62 8.16 -9.11 -6.92
CA PHE A 62 7.99 -10.51 -6.54
C PHE A 62 9.01 -11.36 -7.28
N CYS A 63 9.59 -12.30 -6.57
CA CYS A 63 10.51 -13.30 -7.08
C CYS A 63 9.83 -14.67 -7.06
N SER A 64 10.19 -15.53 -8.01
CA SER A 64 9.85 -16.94 -7.93
C SER A 64 10.66 -17.62 -6.83
N GLU A 65 10.04 -18.53 -6.09
CA GLU A 65 10.77 -19.40 -5.17
C GLU A 65 11.54 -20.53 -5.90
N SER A 66 11.06 -20.96 -7.07
CA SER A 66 11.67 -22.05 -7.85
C SER A 66 12.64 -21.57 -8.93
N ASN A 67 12.55 -20.31 -9.34
CA ASN A 67 13.44 -19.70 -10.33
C ASN A 67 13.94 -18.31 -9.88
N HIS A 68 15.10 -18.27 -9.20
CA HIS A 68 15.67 -17.03 -8.67
C HIS A 68 15.99 -15.94 -9.72
N SER A 69 15.98 -16.25 -11.01
CA SER A 69 16.14 -15.25 -12.08
C SER A 69 14.82 -14.57 -12.46
N ALA A 70 13.69 -15.23 -12.19
CA ALA A 70 12.36 -14.76 -12.52
C ALA A 70 11.87 -13.74 -11.50
N ARG A 71 11.52 -12.55 -12.00
CA ARG A 71 10.99 -11.46 -11.20
C ARG A 71 9.89 -10.73 -11.94
N ILE A 72 8.95 -10.19 -11.19
CA ILE A 72 7.98 -9.22 -11.71
C ILE A 72 7.99 -7.97 -10.83
N LYS A 73 7.74 -6.83 -11.46
CA LYS A 73 7.56 -5.56 -10.76
C LYS A 73 6.08 -5.19 -10.80
N VAL A 74 5.53 -4.83 -9.65
CA VAL A 74 4.20 -4.24 -9.52
C VAL A 74 4.38 -2.80 -9.07
N VAL A 75 3.66 -1.88 -9.70
CA VAL A 75 3.67 -0.45 -9.37
C VAL A 75 2.27 -0.06 -8.92
N VAL A 76 2.17 0.44 -7.69
CA VAL A 76 0.95 1.05 -7.16
C VAL A 76 1.01 2.54 -7.48
N GLN A 77 0.10 2.99 -8.34
CA GLN A 77 -0.10 4.41 -8.61
C GLN A 77 -1.26 4.90 -7.76
N ALA A 78 -1.00 5.83 -6.85
CA ALA A 78 -2.00 6.40 -5.96
C ALA A 78 -2.04 7.92 -6.09
N ARG A 79 -3.25 8.48 -6.18
CA ARG A 79 -3.47 9.93 -6.05
C ARG A 79 -3.78 10.24 -4.59
N VAL A 80 -2.83 10.83 -3.90
CA VAL A 80 -2.99 11.31 -2.53
C VAL A 80 -3.50 12.74 -2.58
N MET A 81 -4.64 12.97 -1.92
CA MET A 81 -5.29 14.27 -1.82
C MET A 81 -4.94 14.92 -0.48
N ASP A 82 -4.93 16.25 -0.43
CA ASP A 82 -4.80 16.99 0.83
C ASP A 82 -6.04 16.81 1.74
N ARG A 83 -5.86 17.01 3.05
CA ARG A 83 -6.90 16.83 4.07
C ARG A 83 -8.16 17.68 3.84
N HIS A 84 -8.03 18.82 3.17
CA HIS A 84 -9.16 19.73 2.90
C HIS A 84 -10.01 19.32 1.69
N HIS A 85 -9.59 18.31 0.92
CA HIS A 85 -10.32 17.81 -0.25
C HIS A 85 -11.45 16.82 0.08
N GLY A 86 -11.71 16.57 1.36
CA GLY A 86 -12.76 15.69 1.84
C GLY A 86 -12.38 14.20 1.78
N THR A 87 -13.38 13.33 1.94
CA THR A 87 -13.16 11.87 1.97
C THR A 87 -12.79 11.36 0.57
N PRO A 88 -11.62 10.70 0.39
CA PRO A 88 -11.22 10.20 -0.91
C PRO A 88 -12.12 9.06 -1.38
N MET A 89 -12.34 8.98 -2.70
CA MET A 89 -12.98 7.82 -3.32
C MET A 89 -11.96 6.68 -3.41
N LEU A 90 -12.24 5.57 -2.73
CA LEU A 90 -11.38 4.39 -2.74
C LEU A 90 -11.80 3.43 -3.86
N LEU A 91 -10.82 2.86 -4.55
CA LEU A 91 -11.05 1.79 -5.50
C LEU A 91 -11.41 0.48 -4.79
N GLU A 92 -12.00 -0.45 -5.54
CA GLU A 92 -12.20 -1.81 -5.04
C GLU A 92 -10.87 -2.41 -4.55
N GLY A 93 -10.92 -3.13 -3.43
CA GLY A 93 -9.74 -3.70 -2.79
C GLY A 93 -8.92 -2.73 -1.95
N VAL A 94 -9.26 -1.43 -1.91
CA VAL A 94 -8.56 -0.42 -1.09
C VAL A 94 -9.38 -0.09 0.17
N LYS A 95 -8.75 -0.19 1.34
CA LYS A 95 -9.37 0.12 2.63
C LYS A 95 -8.48 1.02 3.46
N CYS A 96 -9.03 2.09 4.03
CA CYS A 96 -8.33 2.87 5.04
C CYS A 96 -8.23 2.04 6.33
N ILE A 97 -7.02 1.81 6.83
CA ILE A 97 -6.75 1.03 8.04
C ILE A 97 -6.23 1.88 9.20
N GLY A 98 -6.04 3.19 8.97
CA GLY A 98 -5.71 4.13 10.03
C GLY A 98 -5.29 5.49 9.51
N ALA A 99 -5.33 6.46 10.40
CA ALA A 99 -4.68 7.75 10.24
C ALA A 99 -3.80 7.99 11.46
N GLU A 100 -2.53 8.33 11.25
CA GLU A 100 -1.74 8.95 12.30
C GLU A 100 -2.35 10.31 12.59
N VAL A 101 -2.85 10.48 13.81
CA VAL A 101 -3.35 11.75 14.32
C VAL A 101 -2.15 12.67 14.47
N GLU A 102 -1.98 13.56 13.51
CA GLU A 102 -1.14 14.73 13.75
C GLU A 102 -1.85 15.52 14.85
N TYR A 103 -1.23 15.62 16.02
CA TYR A 103 -1.68 16.53 17.06
C TYR A 103 -1.67 17.93 16.45
N ASP A 104 -2.86 18.41 16.04
CA ASP A 104 -3.05 19.82 15.69
C ASP A 104 -2.62 20.61 16.92
N SER A 105 -1.44 21.22 16.82
CA SER A 105 -0.86 22.01 17.91
C SER A 105 -1.60 23.34 18.09
N GLU A 106 -2.80 23.48 17.53
CA GLU A 106 -3.57 24.72 17.45
C GLU A 106 -4.85 24.72 18.31
N GLN A 107 -5.11 23.71 19.15
CA GLN A 107 -6.07 23.85 20.25
C GLN A 107 -5.36 24.28 21.54
N SER A 108 -4.75 25.48 21.53
CA SER A 108 -4.32 26.17 22.75
C SER A 108 -5.01 27.52 22.87
N GLU A 109 -6.33 27.48 23.12
CA GLU A 109 -7.07 28.65 23.63
C GLU A 109 -7.75 28.29 24.96
N TRP A 110 -6.97 27.80 25.93
CA TRP A 110 -7.40 27.86 27.33
C TRP A 110 -7.28 29.31 27.81
N GLN A 111 -8.35 30.08 27.67
CA GLN A 111 -8.52 31.28 28.50
C GLN A 111 -8.94 30.79 29.89
N GLY A 112 -7.96 30.57 30.77
CA GLY A 112 -8.22 30.38 32.20
C GLY A 112 -9.02 31.57 32.73
N PHE A 113 -10.04 31.30 33.54
CA PHE A 113 -10.83 32.34 34.21
C PHE A 113 -10.11 32.80 35.48
N ASP A 114 -10.06 34.12 35.67
CA ASP A 114 -9.67 34.85 36.89
C ASP A 114 -10.80 34.78 37.94
#